data_AF-A0A1H4ITS4-F1
#
_entry.id   AF-A0A1H4ITS4-F1
#
_cell.length_a   1.000
_cell.length_b   1.000
_cell.length_c   1.000
_cell.angle_alpha   90.00
_cell.angle_beta   90.00
_cell.angle_gamma   90.00
#
_symmetry.space_group_name_H-M   'P 1'
#
loop_
_entity.id
_entity.type
_entity.pdbx_description
1 polymer ?
#
loop_
_entity_poly.entity_id
_entity_poly.type
_entity_poly.pdbx_seq_one_letter_code
_entity_poly.pdbx_strand_id
1 'polypeptide(L)'
;MKIIEEIIIQENYTFVKQEMVLELTDWVGDVSSQQVKLCLAKVLNISVNEGDIIIKGYLIKRRALYLIAYLVESTGEFLQKLEKLIRKESRTYFKSISDFEAYGDDFLELEPLFVKHKFQNAYLKSLLVGDRIELPYFDPYANWLQKEILKYNFCSCIDYTGAIGPVKVDVRF
;
A
#
# COMPACT_ATOMS: atom_id res chain seq x y z
N MET A 1 -13.86 -24.04 -10.42
CA MET A 1 -14.29 -22.67 -10.08
C MET A 1 -13.42 -21.71 -10.88
N LYS A 2 -13.95 -21.05 -11.92
CA LYS A 2 -13.19 -20.06 -12.68
C LYS A 2 -13.11 -18.78 -11.85
N ILE A 3 -11.90 -18.40 -11.42
CA ILE A 3 -11.66 -17.07 -10.87
C ILE A 3 -11.75 -16.14 -12.07
N ILE A 4 -12.82 -15.35 -12.17
CA ILE A 4 -12.91 -14.28 -13.16
C ILE A 4 -12.02 -13.18 -12.61
N GLU A 5 -10.87 -12.95 -13.25
CA GLU A 5 -10.04 -11.79 -12.94
C GLU A 5 -10.82 -10.54 -13.34
N GLU A 6 -10.94 -9.61 -12.40
CA GLU A 6 -11.61 -8.34 -12.64
C GLU A 6 -10.65 -7.42 -13.39
N ILE A 7 -11.08 -6.93 -14.55
CA ILE A 7 -10.25 -6.19 -15.51
C ILE A 7 -10.86 -4.82 -15.80
N ILE A 8 -10.01 -3.80 -15.87
CA ILE A 8 -10.36 -2.46 -16.37
C ILE A 8 -9.60 -2.18 -17.66
N ILE A 9 -10.26 -1.65 -18.67
CA ILE A 9 -9.62 -1.21 -19.92
C ILE A 9 -9.68 0.32 -19.96
N GLN A 10 -8.52 0.96 -20.04
CA GLN A 10 -8.41 2.43 -20.16
C GLN A 10 -7.25 2.76 -21.10
N GLU A 11 -7.52 3.59 -22.11
CA GLU A 11 -6.49 4.15 -23.02
C GLU A 11 -5.49 3.11 -23.58
N ASN A 12 -5.99 1.94 -24.00
CA ASN A 12 -5.23 0.78 -24.50
C ASN A 12 -4.45 -0.04 -23.46
N TYR A 13 -4.58 0.25 -22.18
CA TYR A 13 -4.04 -0.58 -21.10
C TYR A 13 -5.10 -1.50 -20.53
N THR A 14 -4.69 -2.73 -20.24
CA THR A 14 -5.50 -3.73 -19.52
C THR A 14 -4.99 -3.78 -18.10
N PHE A 15 -5.81 -3.32 -17.16
CA PHE A 15 -5.48 -3.39 -15.75
C PHE A 15 -6.11 -4.63 -15.12
N VAL A 16 -5.32 -5.41 -14.40
CA VAL A 16 -5.77 -6.62 -13.71
C VAL A 16 -5.84 -6.35 -12.22
N LYS A 17 -6.98 -6.68 -11.59
CA LYS A 17 -7.15 -6.54 -10.15
C LYS A 17 -6.18 -7.44 -9.38
N GLN A 18 -5.55 -6.86 -8.36
CA GLN A 18 -4.68 -7.54 -7.41
C GLN A 18 -5.09 -7.19 -5.98
N GLU A 19 -5.13 -8.22 -5.15
CA GLU A 19 -5.45 -8.13 -3.73
C GLU A 19 -4.31 -8.77 -2.94
N MET A 20 -3.49 -7.96 -2.30
CA MET A 20 -2.23 -8.41 -1.72
C MET A 20 -1.97 -7.79 -0.36
N VAL A 21 -1.23 -8.54 0.45
CA VAL A 21 -0.59 -8.05 1.67
C VAL A 21 0.90 -8.11 1.44
N LEU A 22 1.57 -6.96 1.51
CA LEU A 22 3.00 -6.82 1.35
C LEU A 22 3.60 -6.64 2.74
N GLU A 23 4.16 -7.70 3.27
CA GLU A 23 4.87 -7.67 4.56
C GLU A 23 6.26 -7.09 4.34
N LEU A 24 6.64 -6.11 5.14
CA LEU A 24 7.95 -5.46 5.06
C LEU A 24 8.99 -6.38 5.73
N THR A 25 10.07 -6.66 5.00
CA THR A 25 11.25 -7.36 5.53
C THR A 25 12.05 -6.44 6.46
N ASP A 26 13.13 -6.94 7.05
CA ASP A 26 13.84 -6.24 8.13
C ASP A 26 14.63 -4.99 7.70
N TRP A 27 14.58 -4.62 6.42
CA TRP A 27 15.17 -3.38 5.90
C TRP A 27 14.65 -2.10 6.58
N VAL A 28 13.47 -2.16 7.20
CA VAL A 28 12.93 -1.04 7.96
C VAL A 28 13.63 -0.82 9.31
N GLY A 29 14.45 -1.76 9.78
CA GLY A 29 15.35 -1.62 10.94
C GLY A 29 14.86 -0.68 12.04
N ASP A 30 15.66 0.34 12.33
CA ASP A 30 15.40 1.39 13.32
C ASP A 30 14.62 2.60 12.76
N VAL A 31 14.15 2.54 11.51
CA VAL A 31 13.36 3.60 10.91
C VAL A 31 12.03 3.73 11.66
N SER A 32 11.66 4.96 12.03
CA SER A 32 10.39 5.17 12.72
C SER A 32 9.21 4.70 11.87
N SER A 33 8.21 4.11 12.52
CA SER A 33 7.01 3.63 11.82
C SER A 33 6.32 4.73 11.02
N GLN A 34 6.44 6.01 11.44
CA GLN A 34 5.86 7.13 10.71
C GLN A 34 6.63 7.45 9.43
N GLN A 35 7.96 7.42 9.45
CA GLN A 35 8.78 7.62 8.24
C GLN A 35 8.54 6.52 7.22
N VAL A 36 8.45 5.25 7.65
CA VAL A 36 8.11 4.12 6.76
C VAL A 36 6.74 4.35 6.11
N LYS A 37 5.73 4.75 6.89
CA LYS A 37 4.39 5.02 6.38
C LYS A 37 4.37 6.17 5.36
N LEU A 38 5.08 7.26 5.63
CA LEU A 38 5.21 8.39 4.71
C LEU A 38 5.92 8.00 3.41
N CYS A 39 6.99 7.22 3.51
CA CYS A 39 7.72 6.72 2.35
C CYS A 39 6.81 5.84 1.46
N LEU A 40 6.11 4.87 2.06
CA LEU A 40 5.16 4.01 1.33
C LEU A 40 4.02 4.81 0.69
N ALA A 41 3.42 5.75 1.43
CA ALA A 41 2.35 6.60 0.91
C ALA A 41 2.82 7.44 -0.29
N LYS A 42 4.02 8.02 -0.21
CA LYS A 42 4.61 8.79 -1.32
C LYS A 42 4.88 7.90 -2.53
N VAL A 43 5.48 6.73 -2.33
CA VAL A 43 5.78 5.80 -3.43
C VAL A 43 4.50 5.34 -4.11
N LEU A 44 3.45 5.00 -3.34
CA LEU A 44 2.14 4.67 -3.91
C LEU A 44 1.56 5.82 -4.74
N ASN A 45 1.67 7.06 -4.27
CA ASN A 45 1.22 8.24 -5.02
C ASN A 45 2.01 8.43 -6.33
N ILE A 46 3.33 8.20 -6.31
CA ILE A 46 4.16 8.24 -7.52
C ILE A 46 3.67 7.19 -8.52
N SER A 47 3.48 5.93 -8.09
CA SER A 47 3.01 4.86 -8.96
C SER A 47 1.62 5.15 -9.56
N VAL A 48 0.72 5.78 -8.81
CA VAL A 48 -0.59 6.22 -9.34
C VAL A 48 -0.41 7.31 -10.40
N ASN A 49 0.47 8.28 -10.15
CA ASN A 49 0.71 9.40 -11.06
C ASN A 49 1.44 8.98 -12.35
N GLU A 50 2.29 7.97 -12.28
CA GLU A 50 2.95 7.36 -13.44
C GLU A 50 2.00 6.46 -14.27
N GLY A 51 0.80 6.17 -13.76
CA GLY A 51 -0.21 5.37 -14.45
C GLY A 51 -0.02 3.85 -14.31
N ASP A 52 0.94 3.40 -13.48
CA ASP A 52 1.25 1.99 -13.27
C ASP A 52 0.15 1.24 -12.49
N ILE A 53 -0.61 1.97 -11.65
CA ILE A 53 -1.55 1.41 -10.68
C ILE A 53 -2.78 2.29 -10.48
N ILE A 54 -3.94 1.65 -10.35
CA ILE A 54 -5.19 2.26 -9.88
C ILE A 54 -5.51 1.70 -8.49
N ILE A 55 -5.32 2.50 -7.45
CA ILE A 55 -5.58 2.08 -6.06
C ILE A 55 -7.08 2.19 -5.76
N LYS A 56 -7.69 1.09 -5.28
CA LYS A 56 -9.06 1.06 -4.75
C LYS A 56 -9.13 1.06 -3.24
N GLY A 57 -8.13 0.48 -2.58
CA GLY A 57 -8.09 0.43 -1.13
C GLY A 57 -6.69 0.14 -0.65
N TYR A 58 -6.28 0.81 0.43
CA TYR A 58 -4.99 0.57 1.05
C TYR A 58 -5.03 0.79 2.56
N LEU A 59 -4.15 0.10 3.27
CA LEU A 59 -3.89 0.31 4.69
C LEU A 59 -2.41 0.08 4.97
N ILE A 60 -1.73 1.10 5.47
CA ILE A 60 -0.32 1.02 5.86
C ILE A 60 -0.23 0.81 7.38
N LYS A 61 0.17 -0.40 7.78
CA LYS A 61 0.53 -0.74 9.15
C LYS A 61 2.04 -0.65 9.36
N ARG A 62 2.50 -0.92 10.59
CA ARG A 62 3.93 -0.88 10.95
C ARG A 62 4.80 -1.80 10.08
N ARG A 63 4.33 -3.02 9.80
CA ARG A 63 5.09 -4.05 9.07
C ARG A 63 4.37 -4.60 7.84
N ALA A 64 3.26 -3.99 7.42
CA ALA A 64 2.52 -4.50 6.28
C ALA A 64 1.77 -3.38 5.55
N LEU A 65 1.74 -3.49 4.22
CA LEU A 65 0.87 -2.75 3.33
C LEU A 65 -0.22 -3.70 2.82
N TYR A 66 -1.47 -3.42 3.15
CA TYR A 66 -2.63 -4.08 2.55
C TYR A 66 -3.04 -3.25 1.33
N LEU A 67 -3.17 -3.88 0.17
CA LEU A 67 -3.41 -3.18 -1.08
C LEU A 67 -4.43 -3.93 -1.95
N ILE A 68 -5.44 -3.19 -2.39
CA ILE A 68 -6.43 -3.58 -3.39
C ILE A 68 -6.30 -2.57 -4.52
N ALA A 69 -5.83 -3.03 -5.67
CA ALA A 69 -5.53 -2.16 -6.79
C ALA A 69 -5.64 -2.89 -8.12
N TYR A 70 -5.69 -2.15 -9.21
CA TYR A 70 -5.52 -2.71 -10.55
C TYR A 70 -4.15 -2.31 -11.09
N LEU A 71 -3.43 -3.26 -11.64
CA LEU A 71 -2.07 -3.09 -12.16
C LEU A 71 -2.10 -3.23 -13.67
N VAL A 72 -1.36 -2.37 -14.38
CA VAL A 72 -1.09 -2.56 -15.82
C VAL A 72 -0.17 -3.76 -16.04
N GLU A 73 0.85 -3.87 -15.20
CA GLU A 73 1.91 -4.88 -15.31
C GLU A 73 1.65 -6.09 -14.42
N SER A 74 2.49 -7.12 -14.59
CA SER A 74 2.45 -8.27 -13.67
C SER A 74 2.77 -7.83 -12.24
N THR A 75 2.27 -8.56 -11.24
CA THR A 75 2.59 -8.20 -9.85
C THR A 75 4.10 -8.23 -9.57
N GLY A 76 4.86 -9.10 -10.24
CA GLY A 76 6.31 -9.18 -10.06
C GLY A 76 7.01 -7.90 -10.51
N GLU A 77 6.67 -7.41 -11.71
CA GLU A 77 7.22 -6.17 -12.27
C GLU A 77 6.83 -4.95 -11.43
N PHE A 78 5.55 -4.87 -11.03
CA PHE A 78 5.08 -3.81 -10.13
C PHE A 78 5.86 -3.80 -8.81
N LEU A 79 6.08 -4.96 -8.18
CA LEU A 79 6.84 -5.03 -6.94
C LEU A 79 8.29 -4.60 -7.14
N GLN A 80 8.95 -5.02 -8.23
CA GLN A 80 10.32 -4.58 -8.53
C GLN A 80 10.40 -3.05 -8.72
N LYS A 81 9.46 -2.45 -9.44
CA LYS A 81 9.37 -0.99 -9.58
C LYS A 81 9.13 -0.31 -8.24
N LEU A 82 8.19 -0.83 -7.45
CA LEU A 82 7.85 -0.31 -6.13
C LEU A 82 9.07 -0.32 -5.20
N GLU A 83 9.81 -1.42 -5.17
CA GLU A 83 11.04 -1.56 -4.39
C GLU A 83 12.11 -0.58 -4.84
N LYS A 84 12.30 -0.43 -6.15
CA LYS A 84 13.24 0.56 -6.71
C LYS A 84 12.87 1.99 -6.32
N LEU A 85 11.58 2.34 -6.34
CA LEU A 85 11.09 3.64 -5.90
C LEU A 85 11.32 3.85 -4.40
N ILE A 86 11.06 2.83 -3.57
CA ILE A 86 11.34 2.89 -2.13
C ILE A 86 12.82 3.14 -1.88
N ARG A 87 13.73 2.42 -2.57
CA ARG A 87 15.19 2.64 -2.45
C ARG A 87 15.62 4.05 -2.85
N LYS A 88 14.95 4.62 -3.86
CA LYS A 88 15.22 6.00 -4.30
C LYS A 88 14.73 7.01 -3.27
N GLU A 89 13.51 6.82 -2.76
CA GLU A 89 12.86 7.75 -1.84
C GLU A 89 13.35 7.63 -0.39
N SER A 90 13.77 6.43 0.03
CA SER A 90 14.34 6.14 1.35
C SER A 90 15.52 7.05 1.68
N ARG A 91 16.38 7.32 0.69
CA ARG A 91 17.50 8.28 0.79
C ARG A 91 17.04 9.69 1.15
N THR A 92 15.78 10.06 0.93
CA THR A 92 15.26 11.38 1.33
C THR A 92 14.72 11.37 2.76
N TYR A 93 14.15 10.24 3.22
CA TYR A 93 13.49 10.15 4.52
C TYR A 93 14.37 9.63 5.66
N PHE A 94 15.45 8.89 5.35
CA PHE A 94 16.29 8.22 6.33
C PHE A 94 17.66 8.87 6.57
N LYS A 95 17.91 10.01 5.92
CA LYS A 95 19.14 10.85 5.97
C LYS A 95 19.67 11.26 7.35
N SER A 96 18.98 10.94 8.44
CA SER A 96 19.36 11.33 9.81
C SER A 96 19.73 10.17 10.73
N ILE A 97 19.61 8.92 10.27
CA ILE A 97 20.00 7.76 11.06
C ILE A 97 21.44 7.43 10.67
N SER A 98 22.37 7.72 11.58
CA SER A 98 23.81 7.43 11.47
C SER A 98 24.12 5.96 11.08
N ASP A 99 23.16 5.06 11.26
CA ASP A 99 23.31 3.63 10.94
C ASP A 99 23.06 3.31 9.47
N PHE A 100 22.41 4.19 8.69
CA PHE A 100 22.18 3.96 7.26
C PHE A 100 23.48 4.08 6.44
N GLU A 101 24.45 4.85 6.93
CA GLU A 101 25.80 4.91 6.36
C GLU A 101 26.64 3.69 6.77
N ALA A 102 26.33 3.03 7.90
CA ALA A 102 27.07 1.88 8.41
C ALA A 102 26.73 0.55 7.71
N TYR A 103 25.51 0.42 7.17
CA TYR A 103 25.08 -0.78 6.43
C TYR A 103 25.51 -0.79 4.95
N GLY A 104 26.11 0.29 4.46
CA GLY A 104 26.44 0.47 3.05
C GLY A 104 25.19 0.56 2.17
N ASP A 105 25.31 1.22 1.01
CA ASP A 105 24.23 1.24 0.00
C ASP A 105 23.79 -0.20 -0.40
N ASP A 106 24.67 -1.20 -0.20
CA ASP A 106 24.51 -2.59 -0.64
C ASP A 106 23.46 -3.41 0.14
N PHE A 107 23.20 -3.16 1.43
CA PHE A 107 22.27 -3.99 2.23
C PHE A 107 20.84 -3.91 1.68
N LEU A 108 20.47 -2.75 1.19
CA LEU A 108 19.20 -2.59 0.52
C LEU A 108 19.24 -3.33 -0.83
N GLU A 109 20.26 -3.15 -1.67
CA GLU A 109 20.23 -3.59 -3.08
C GLU A 109 20.05 -5.10 -3.31
N LEU A 110 20.32 -5.97 -2.34
CA LEU A 110 20.37 -7.42 -2.54
C LEU A 110 19.13 -8.21 -2.08
N GLU A 111 18.29 -7.66 -1.20
CA GLU A 111 17.13 -8.37 -0.65
C GLU A 111 15.79 -7.76 -1.06
N PRO A 112 14.74 -8.59 -1.29
CA PRO A 112 13.39 -8.08 -1.52
C PRO A 112 12.90 -7.31 -0.29
N LEU A 113 12.30 -6.15 -0.53
CA LEU A 113 11.75 -5.30 0.54
C LEU A 113 10.42 -5.82 1.06
N PHE A 114 9.77 -6.70 0.28
CA PHE A 114 8.48 -7.26 0.60
C PHE A 114 8.42 -8.78 0.46
N VAL A 115 7.65 -9.39 1.37
CA VAL A 115 7.08 -10.72 1.16
C VAL A 115 5.60 -10.55 0.80
N LYS A 116 5.22 -11.03 -0.39
CA LYS A 116 3.82 -10.98 -0.87
C LYS A 116 3.02 -12.14 -0.28
N HIS A 117 1.90 -11.80 0.35
CA HIS A 117 0.90 -12.74 0.84
C HIS A 117 -0.47 -12.49 0.18
N LYS A 118 -1.33 -13.51 0.22
CA LYS A 118 -2.72 -13.38 -0.24
C LYS A 118 -3.53 -12.56 0.76
N PHE A 119 -4.32 -11.62 0.25
CA PHE A 119 -5.28 -10.91 1.08
C PHE A 119 -6.53 -11.79 1.28
N GLN A 120 -6.75 -12.32 2.49
CA GLN A 120 -7.86 -13.25 2.76
C GLN A 120 -9.05 -12.64 3.52
N ASN A 121 -8.83 -11.57 4.29
CA ASN A 121 -9.87 -10.99 5.16
C ASN A 121 -10.92 -10.21 4.36
N ALA A 122 -12.06 -10.83 4.07
CA ALA A 122 -13.13 -10.25 3.27
C ALA A 122 -13.73 -8.98 3.89
N TYR A 123 -13.96 -8.95 5.21
CA TYR A 123 -14.48 -7.75 5.89
C TYR A 123 -13.51 -6.57 5.76
N LEU A 124 -12.22 -6.81 5.95
CA LEU A 124 -11.21 -5.78 5.77
C LEU A 124 -11.19 -5.28 4.32
N LYS A 125 -11.29 -6.17 3.33
CA LYS A 125 -11.34 -5.75 1.92
C LYS A 125 -12.52 -4.83 1.64
N SER A 126 -13.73 -5.22 2.04
CA SER A 126 -14.95 -4.42 1.86
C SER A 126 -14.80 -3.04 2.49
N LEU A 127 -14.27 -2.98 3.71
CA LEU A 127 -14.03 -1.69 4.37
C LEU A 127 -13.05 -0.82 3.57
N LEU A 128 -11.92 -1.38 3.13
CA LEU A 128 -10.87 -0.63 2.43
C LEU A 128 -11.33 -0.03 1.09
N VAL A 129 -12.31 -0.63 0.42
CA VAL A 129 -12.87 -0.11 -0.84
C VAL A 129 -14.11 0.77 -0.65
N GLY A 130 -14.54 0.99 0.60
CA GLY A 130 -15.70 1.81 0.93
C GLY A 130 -17.04 1.08 0.85
N ASP A 131 -17.05 -0.24 0.74
CA ASP A 131 -18.28 -1.03 0.74
C ASP A 131 -18.90 -1.09 2.14
N ARG A 132 -20.23 -1.07 2.19
CA ARG A 132 -20.98 -1.31 3.44
C ARG A 132 -20.99 -2.80 3.75
N ILE A 133 -20.52 -3.17 4.93
CA ILE A 133 -20.73 -4.52 5.47
C ILE A 133 -22.19 -4.60 5.93
N GLU A 134 -23.07 -5.10 5.07
CA GLU A 134 -24.47 -5.37 5.40
C GLU A 134 -24.60 -6.82 5.87
N LEU A 135 -24.68 -7.01 7.19
CA LEU A 135 -24.98 -8.30 7.80
C LEU A 135 -26.39 -8.26 8.38
N PRO A 136 -27.20 -9.32 8.21
CA PRO A 136 -28.54 -9.41 8.80
C PRO A 136 -28.51 -9.58 10.33
N TYR A 137 -27.32 -9.68 10.92
CA TYR A 137 -27.06 -9.84 12.35
C TYR A 137 -25.82 -9.05 12.76
N PHE A 138 -25.68 -8.81 14.07
CA PHE A 138 -24.51 -8.16 14.63
C PHE A 138 -23.29 -9.10 14.62
N ASP A 139 -22.23 -8.70 13.92
CA ASP A 139 -20.93 -9.37 13.97
C ASP A 139 -19.94 -8.54 14.80
N PRO A 140 -19.51 -9.04 15.99
CA PRO A 140 -18.55 -8.34 16.85
C PRO A 140 -17.20 -8.07 16.17
N TYR A 141 -16.75 -8.98 15.31
CA TYR A 141 -15.47 -8.85 14.59
C TYR A 141 -15.54 -7.75 13.53
N ALA A 142 -16.62 -7.71 12.75
CA ALA A 142 -16.83 -6.65 11.76
C ALA A 142 -16.91 -5.26 12.43
N ASN A 143 -17.62 -5.14 13.55
CA ASN A 143 -17.73 -3.90 14.31
C ASN A 143 -16.38 -3.48 14.94
N TRP A 144 -15.67 -4.43 15.55
CA TRP A 144 -14.32 -4.18 16.07
C TRP A 144 -13.39 -3.68 14.96
N LEU A 145 -13.43 -4.32 13.79
CA LEU A 145 -12.59 -3.97 12.65
C LEU A 145 -12.92 -2.56 12.10
N GLN A 146 -14.21 -2.20 12.01
CA GLN A 146 -14.63 -0.84 11.66
C GLN A 146 -14.04 0.21 12.61
N LYS A 147 -14.13 -0.03 13.93
CA LYS A 147 -13.56 0.88 14.95
C LYS A 147 -12.04 0.94 14.90
N GLU A 148 -11.40 -0.19 14.60
CA GLU A 148 -9.95 -0.31 14.59
C GLU A 148 -9.34 0.40 13.38
N ILE A 149 -9.95 0.29 12.19
CA ILE A 149 -9.45 0.95 10.96
C ILE A 149 -9.47 2.48 11.09
N LEU A 150 -10.48 3.05 11.74
CA LEU A 150 -10.60 4.50 11.95
C LEU A 150 -9.43 5.10 12.77
N LYS A 151 -8.62 4.28 13.42
CA LYS A 151 -7.42 4.72 14.16
C LYS A 151 -6.18 4.88 13.28
N TYR A 152 -6.21 4.45 12.01
CA TYR A 152 -5.05 4.45 11.13
C TYR A 152 -5.05 5.64 10.17
N ASN A 153 -4.13 6.59 10.37
CA ASN A 153 -3.98 7.80 9.54
C ASN A 153 -3.47 7.56 8.09
N PHE A 154 -3.19 6.31 7.71
CA PHE A 154 -2.68 5.93 6.39
C PHE A 154 -3.56 4.81 5.81
N CYS A 155 -4.81 5.15 5.54
CA CYS A 155 -5.83 4.20 5.10
C CYS A 155 -6.87 4.87 4.20
N SER A 156 -7.25 4.19 3.13
CA SER A 156 -8.31 4.64 2.21
C SER A 156 -9.69 4.77 2.87
N CYS A 157 -9.96 4.04 3.96
CA CYS A 157 -11.25 4.14 4.66
C CYS A 157 -11.53 5.54 5.22
N ILE A 158 -10.49 6.24 5.67
CA ILE A 158 -10.64 7.62 6.15
C ILE A 158 -10.99 8.52 4.97
N ASP A 159 -10.38 8.26 3.81
CA ASP A 159 -10.61 9.04 2.59
C ASP A 159 -12.08 8.96 2.12
N TYR A 160 -12.75 7.81 2.31
CA TYR A 160 -14.16 7.61 1.98
C TYR A 160 -15.16 8.21 2.99
N THR A 161 -14.73 8.51 4.22
CA THR A 161 -15.59 9.09 5.27
C THR A 161 -15.65 10.62 5.27
N GLY A 162 -14.95 11.30 4.35
CA GLY A 162 -15.07 12.74 4.15
C GLY A 162 -13.77 13.55 4.04
N ALA A 163 -12.61 12.96 3.71
CA ALA A 163 -11.36 13.71 3.60
C ALA A 163 -10.45 13.18 2.47
N ILE A 164 -10.30 13.95 1.38
CA ILE A 164 -9.14 13.97 0.48
C ILE A 164 -8.54 12.58 0.14
N GLY A 165 -8.96 12.00 -0.99
CA GLY A 165 -8.27 10.87 -1.63
C GLY A 165 -6.78 11.13 -1.90
N PRO A 166 -6.04 10.19 -2.54
CA PRO A 166 -4.58 10.09 -2.51
C PRO A 166 -3.92 11.46 -2.48
N VAL A 167 -3.23 11.76 -1.37
CA VAL A 167 -2.69 13.09 -1.05
C VAL A 167 -2.06 13.70 -2.30
N LYS A 168 -2.76 14.65 -2.94
CA LYS A 168 -2.14 15.55 -3.91
C LYS A 168 -1.14 16.36 -3.10
N VAL A 169 0.12 15.93 -3.12
CA VAL A 169 1.22 16.75 -2.64
C VAL A 169 1.31 17.90 -3.64
N ASP A 170 0.72 19.05 -3.30
CA ASP A 170 0.84 20.27 -4.09
C ASP A 170 2.30 20.73 -3.94
N VAL A 171 3.16 20.32 -4.87
CA VAL A 171 4.55 20.76 -4.93
C VAL A 171 4.56 22.14 -5.56
N ARG A 172 4.26 23.17 -4.75
CA ARG A 172 4.52 24.55 -5.14
C ARG A 172 5.93 24.93 -4.69
N PHE A 173 6.81 25.12 -5.66
CA PHE A 173 8.01 25.93 -5.51
C PHE A 173 7.64 27.42 -5.64
#